data_AF-A0A952IPP6-F1
#
_entry.id   AF-A0A952IPP6-F1
#
_cell.length_a   1.000
_cell.length_b   1.000
_cell.length_c   1.000
_cell.angle_alpha   90.00
_cell.angle_beta   90.00
_cell.angle_gamma   90.00
#
_symmetry.space_group_name_H-M   'P 1'
#
loop_
_entity.id
_entity.type
_entity.pdbx_description
1 polymer ?
#
loop_
_entity_poly.entity_id
_entity_poly.type
_entity_poly.pdbx_seq_one_letter_code
_entity_poly.pdbx_strand_id
1 'polypeptide(L)'
;MSHPSFFDYACDACGKPYCERINIMNLALDFVEDQYCLDCLAKEYEKSEKEMATFVWGYVSARECFLTPWNKFEPSSCPKLETNTCYCQGEHLT
;
A
#
# COMPACT_ATOMS: atom_id res chain seq x y z
N MET A 1 -28.41 -2.50 -3.84
CA MET A 1 -27.28 -3.40 -4.13
C MET A 1 -26.17 -3.04 -3.17
N SER A 2 -25.98 -3.87 -2.14
CA SER A 2 -24.96 -3.70 -1.11
C SER A 2 -23.58 -3.68 -1.77
N HIS A 3 -22.91 -2.52 -1.72
CA HIS A 3 -21.48 -2.44 -2.02
C HIS A 3 -20.78 -3.49 -1.18
N PRO A 4 -20.01 -4.41 -1.76
CA PRO A 4 -19.34 -5.40 -0.94
C PRO A 4 -18.29 -4.63 -0.11
N SER A 5 -18.26 -4.92 1.20
CA SER A 5 -17.33 -4.35 2.17
C SER A 5 -15.91 -4.81 1.84
N PHE A 6 -15.26 -4.24 0.81
CA PHE A 6 -14.12 -4.87 0.14
C PHE A 6 -12.75 -4.25 0.49
N PHE A 7 -12.52 -3.80 1.73
CA PHE A 7 -11.17 -3.38 2.13
C PHE A 7 -10.94 -3.74 3.61
N ASP A 8 -10.33 -4.91 3.84
CA ASP A 8 -10.27 -5.61 5.14
C ASP A 8 -9.01 -5.37 5.97
N TYR A 9 -8.05 -4.56 5.49
CA TYR A 9 -6.76 -4.43 6.16
C TYR A 9 -6.71 -3.25 7.12
N ALA A 10 -6.22 -3.50 8.33
CA ALA A 10 -5.95 -2.51 9.35
C ALA A 10 -4.47 -2.60 9.75
N CYS A 11 -3.83 -1.46 9.92
CA CYS A 11 -2.45 -1.37 10.37
C CYS A 11 -2.31 -1.92 11.80
N ASP A 12 -1.38 -2.83 12.05
CA ASP A 12 -1.17 -3.42 13.37
C ASP A 12 -0.60 -2.40 14.38
N ALA A 13 0.12 -1.37 13.92
CA ALA A 13 0.65 -0.32 14.79
C ALA A 13 -0.37 0.75 15.20
N CYS A 14 -1.27 1.17 14.29
CA CYS A 14 -2.13 2.33 14.53
C CYS A 14 -3.62 2.08 14.27
N GLY A 15 -4.00 0.90 13.82
CA GLY A 15 -5.38 0.52 13.52
C GLY A 15 -5.98 1.21 12.28
N LYS A 16 -5.25 2.11 11.62
CA LYS A 16 -5.76 2.80 10.43
C LYS A 16 -5.93 1.84 9.26
N PRO A 17 -7.02 1.96 8.48
CA PRO A 17 -7.23 1.12 7.32
C PRO A 17 -6.23 1.45 6.20
N TYR A 18 -5.95 0.47 5.35
CA TYR A 18 -5.12 0.66 4.14
C TYR A 18 -5.64 -0.22 2.98
N CYS A 19 -5.16 0.03 1.75
CA CYS A 19 -5.60 -0.68 0.54
C CYS A 19 -4.63 -1.78 0.10
N GLU A 20 -5.06 -2.68 -0.79
CA GLU A 20 -4.29 -3.87 -1.20
C GLU A 20 -2.91 -3.56 -1.78
N ARG A 21 -2.72 -2.39 -2.42
CA ARG A 21 -1.40 -1.99 -2.89
C ARG A 21 -0.41 -1.82 -1.74
N ILE A 22 -0.86 -1.27 -0.62
CA ILE A 22 -0.04 -1.17 0.60
C ILE A 22 0.18 -2.56 1.19
N ASN A 23 -0.79 -3.49 1.10
CA ASN A 23 -0.58 -4.89 1.47
C ASN A 23 0.55 -5.54 0.64
N ILE A 24 0.56 -5.32 -0.68
CA ILE A 24 1.64 -5.81 -1.55
C ILE A 24 2.97 -5.17 -1.17
N MET A 25 2.99 -3.89 -0.76
CA MET A 25 4.22 -3.24 -0.30
C MET A 25 4.78 -3.92 0.96
N ASN A 26 3.93 -4.23 1.94
CA ASN A 26 4.35 -4.98 3.13
C ASN A 26 4.97 -6.33 2.75
N LEU A 27 4.27 -7.12 1.92
CA LEU A 27 4.77 -8.42 1.46
C LEU A 27 6.09 -8.31 0.67
N ALA A 28 6.24 -7.28 -0.16
CA ALA A 28 7.46 -7.02 -0.92
C ALA A 28 8.65 -6.67 -0.02
N LEU A 29 8.40 -6.16 1.17
CA LEU A 29 9.38 -5.82 2.20
C LEU A 29 9.54 -6.90 3.27
N ASP A 30 8.95 -8.08 3.06
CA ASP A 30 8.98 -9.21 3.99
C ASP A 30 8.23 -8.98 5.31
N PHE A 31 7.35 -7.97 5.36
CA PHE A 31 6.35 -7.83 6.42
C PHE A 31 5.18 -8.77 6.11
N VAL A 32 5.27 -10.00 6.63
CA VAL A 32 4.22 -11.03 6.47
C VAL A 32 3.37 -11.15 7.72
N GLU A 33 3.98 -10.99 8.91
CA GLU A 33 3.28 -11.13 10.20
C GLU A 33 2.69 -9.80 10.68
N ASP A 34 3.47 -8.72 10.66
CA ASP A 34 3.02 -7.38 11.06
C ASP A 34 2.76 -6.52 9.83
N GLN A 35 1.52 -6.14 9.60
CA GLN A 35 1.11 -5.31 8.48
C GLN A 35 0.94 -3.85 8.86
N TYR A 36 1.54 -2.98 8.07
CA TYR A 36 1.56 -1.55 8.34
C TYR A 36 0.84 -0.75 7.24
N CYS A 37 0.15 0.33 7.62
CA CYS A 37 -0.27 1.34 6.66
C CYS A 37 0.96 2.09 6.11
N LEU A 38 0.79 2.87 5.05
CA LEU A 38 1.91 3.55 4.39
C LEU A 38 2.66 4.52 5.32
N ASP A 39 1.96 5.27 6.18
CA ASP A 39 2.58 6.14 7.18
C ASP A 39 3.45 5.36 8.18
N CYS A 40 2.95 4.23 8.70
CA CYS A 40 3.73 3.39 9.62
C CYS A 40 4.92 2.74 8.91
N LEU A 41 4.74 2.19 7.70
CA LEU A 41 5.85 1.70 6.88
C LEU A 41 6.89 2.79 6.66
N ALA A 42 6.47 4.00 6.33
CA ALA A 42 7.38 5.11 6.08
C ALA A 42 8.19 5.45 7.34
N LYS A 43 7.58 5.41 8.53
CA LYS A 43 8.26 5.60 9.82
C LYS A 43 9.30 4.52 10.11
N GLU A 44 9.00 3.24 9.86
CA GLU A 44 9.96 2.14 10.03
C GLU A 44 11.24 2.32 9.20
N TYR A 45 11.13 3.02 8.06
CA TYR A 45 12.26 3.28 7.16
C TYR A 45 12.79 4.72 7.21
N GLU A 46 12.32 5.53 8.17
CA GLU A 46 12.65 6.96 8.30
C GLU A 46 12.43 7.75 6.98
N LYS A 47 11.31 7.52 6.32
CA LYS A 47 10.91 8.13 5.04
C LYS A 47 9.59 8.87 5.15
N SER A 48 9.31 9.73 4.18
CA SER A 48 7.94 10.18 3.91
C SER A 48 7.12 9.08 3.20
N GLU A 49 5.80 9.17 3.27
CA GLU A 49 4.90 8.23 2.57
C GLU A 49 5.18 8.15 1.07
N LYS A 50 5.48 9.29 0.44
CA LYS A 50 5.82 9.36 -0.99
C LYS A 50 7.14 8.65 -1.29
N GLU A 51 8.20 8.95 -0.53
CA GLU A 51 9.50 8.29 -0.71
C GLU A 51 9.40 6.80 -0.47
N MET A 52 8.61 6.39 0.52
CA MET A 52 8.36 4.98 0.82
C MET A 52 7.64 4.28 -0.34
N ALA A 53 6.60 4.90 -0.89
CA ALA A 53 5.90 4.38 -2.06
C ALA A 53 6.83 4.20 -3.28
N THR A 54 7.62 5.22 -3.61
CA THR A 54 8.58 5.16 -4.72
C THR A 54 9.66 4.10 -4.48
N PHE A 55 10.18 4.00 -3.25
CA PHE A 55 11.20 3.03 -2.89
C PHE A 55 10.72 1.59 -3.11
N VAL A 56 9.55 1.23 -2.58
CA VAL A 56 9.00 -0.12 -2.74
C VAL A 56 8.57 -0.40 -4.16
N TRP A 57 8.08 0.61 -4.88
CA TRP A 57 7.71 0.47 -6.29
C TRP A 57 8.87 0.00 -7.16
N GLY A 58 10.09 0.45 -6.91
CA GLY A 58 11.28 -0.06 -7.60
C GLY A 58 11.46 -1.58 -7.44
N TYR A 59 11.10 -2.12 -6.28
CA TYR A 59 11.13 -3.56 -6.01
C TYR A 59 9.95 -4.30 -6.66
N VAL A 60 8.73 -3.77 -6.50
CA VAL A 60 7.47 -4.36 -7.00
C VAL A 60 7.45 -4.40 -8.53
N SER A 61 7.80 -3.29 -9.18
CA SER A 61 7.77 -3.18 -10.65
C SER A 61 8.77 -4.09 -11.35
N ALA A 62 9.86 -4.45 -10.68
CA ALA A 62 10.89 -5.32 -11.22
C ALA A 62 10.54 -6.82 -11.13
N ARG A 63 9.45 -7.21 -10.46
CA ARG A 63 9.13 -8.61 -10.15
C ARG A 63 7.68 -8.94 -10.48
N GLU A 64 7.48 -9.84 -11.45
CA GLU A 64 6.14 -10.22 -11.91
C GLU A 64 5.22 -10.77 -10.81
N CYS A 65 5.79 -11.44 -9.80
CA CYS A 65 5.03 -11.98 -8.67
C CYS A 65 4.34 -10.90 -7.83
N PHE A 66 4.89 -9.69 -7.77
CA PHE A 66 4.28 -8.54 -7.09
C PHE A 66 3.58 -7.62 -8.08
N LEU A 67 4.12 -7.43 -9.28
CA LEU A 67 3.56 -6.56 -10.31
C LEU A 67 2.20 -7.07 -10.82
N THR A 68 2.05 -8.38 -11.03
CA THR A 68 0.80 -8.97 -11.49
C THR A 68 -0.37 -8.70 -10.55
N PRO A 69 -0.30 -9.02 -9.24
CA PRO A 69 -1.36 -8.66 -8.32
C PRO A 69 -1.52 -7.14 -8.19
N TRP A 70 -0.43 -6.36 -8.16
CA TRP A 70 -0.50 -4.89 -8.12
C TRP A 70 -1.37 -4.29 -9.23
N ASN A 71 -1.20 -4.77 -10.46
CA ASN A 71 -1.94 -4.28 -11.62
C ASN A 71 -3.41 -4.74 -11.66
N LYS A 72 -3.77 -5.79 -10.93
CA LYS A 72 -5.17 -6.21 -10.80
C LYS A 72 -5.99 -5.26 -9.91
N PHE A 73 -5.34 -4.47 -9.07
CA PHE A 73 -6.01 -3.53 -8.18
C PHE A 73 -6.23 -2.19 -8.88
N GLU A 74 -7.50 -1.77 -8.95
CA GLU A 74 -7.88 -0.45 -9.44
C GLU A 74 -7.31 0.65 -8.52
N PRO A 75 -6.43 1.55 -9.01
CA PRO A 75 -5.82 2.58 -8.18
C PRO A 75 -6.83 3.54 -7.55
N SER A 76 -7.92 3.85 -8.26
CA SER A 76 -9.04 4.70 -7.82
C SER A 76 -9.77 4.16 -6.59
N SER A 77 -9.49 2.92 -6.22
CA SER A 77 -10.12 2.19 -5.13
C SER A 77 -9.26 2.14 -3.87
N CYS A 78 -8.46 3.18 -3.58
CA CYS A 78 -7.86 3.37 -2.26
C CYS A 78 -8.63 4.44 -1.42
N PRO A 79 -9.93 4.24 -1.09
CA PRO A 79 -10.81 5.28 -0.55
C PRO A 79 -10.76 5.44 0.98
N LYS A 80 -9.88 4.71 1.70
CA LYS A 80 -9.91 4.65 3.17
C LYS A 80 -8.81 5.43 3.89
N LEU A 81 -7.96 6.16 3.17
CA LEU A 81 -6.96 7.02 3.82
C LEU A 81 -7.63 8.30 4.30
N GLU A 82 -7.39 8.71 5.55
CA GLU A 82 -7.97 9.94 6.14
C GLU A 82 -7.73 11.18 5.27
N THR A 83 -6.60 11.21 4.55
CA THR A 83 -6.19 12.32 3.69
C THR A 83 -6.69 12.19 2.25
N ASN A 84 -7.39 11.10 1.91
CA ASN A 84 -7.77 10.71 0.55
C ASN A 84 -6.61 10.68 -0.46
N THR A 85 -5.35 10.69 0.01
CA THR A 85 -4.15 10.73 -0.84
C THR A 85 -3.45 9.38 -0.78
N CYS A 86 -3.42 8.61 -1.89
CA CYS A 86 -2.68 7.35 -2.00
C CYS A 86 -1.46 7.53 -2.91
N TYR A 87 -0.27 7.61 -2.30
CA TYR A 87 1.01 7.65 -3.04
C TYR A 87 1.35 6.32 -3.74
N CYS A 88 0.53 5.30 -3.51
CA CYS A 88 0.55 3.99 -4.15
C CYS A 88 -0.02 3.98 -5.59
N GLN A 89 -0.32 5.14 -6.18
CA GLN A 89 -0.84 5.29 -7.55
C GLN A 89 0.24 5.74 -8.53
N GLY A 90 0.11 5.32 -9.79
CA GLY A 90 1.16 5.50 -10.81
C GLY A 90 1.64 6.94 -11.02
N GLU A 91 0.78 7.95 -10.80
CA GLU A 91 1.14 9.37 -10.89
C GLU A 91 2.07 9.86 -9.76
N HIS A 92 2.21 9.08 -8.69
CA HIS A 92 3.04 9.40 -7.53
C HIS A 92 4.30 8.53 -7.41
N LEU A 93 4.44 7.53 -8.29
CA LEU A 93 5.52 6.53 -8.27
C LEU A 93 6.68 6.86 -9.21
N THR A 94 6.72 8.08 -9.73
CA THR A 94 7.76 8.61 -10.64
C THR A 94 8.62 9.68 -9.98
#